data_AF-A0A7C9ACP9-F1
#
_entry.id   AF-A0A7C9ACP9-F1
#
_cell.length_a   1.000
_cell.length_b   1.000
_cell.length_c   1.000
_cell.angle_alpha   90.00
_cell.angle_beta   90.00
_cell.angle_gamma   90.00
#
_symmetry.space_group_name_H-M   'P 1'
#
loop_
_entity.id
_entity.type
_entity.pdbx_description
1 polymer ?
#
loop_
_entity_poly.entity_id
_entity_poly.type
_entity_poly.pdbx_seq_one_letter_code
_entity_poly.pdbx_strand_id
1 'polypeptide(L)'
;FFPRQSPKTTGLSPFSAHSSLSSPSPTPPSSKEDAVLQAKTSLLTTLQKPLNNPRPIGKTKKQKQPRFRVEIPVIDDSSESLVQLALDVFKDLQIKRKGSVSSVKMLFIWPNPTTMKSGIEAFKSVPSGLFEHIELSTLMTVDNRILNSADVGVFLAPSSSQLTVVKEVGDSLDPRPLVLFNPRWAFEEEASF
;
A
#
# COMPACT_ATOMS: atom_id res chain seq x y z
N PHE A 1 -27.62 56.43 29.73
CA PHE A 1 -28.68 55.42 29.80
C PHE A 1 -28.53 54.47 28.63
N PHE A 2 -28.30 53.18 28.92
CA PHE A 2 -28.23 52.06 27.96
C PHE A 2 -29.66 51.73 27.42
N PRO A 3 -29.84 51.05 26.27
CA PRO A 3 -29.33 49.69 26.09
C PRO A 3 -28.64 49.36 24.77
N ARG A 4 -27.68 48.45 24.97
CA ARG A 4 -26.87 47.69 24.02
C ARG A 4 -27.73 46.52 23.51
N GLN A 5 -27.96 46.42 22.20
CA GLN A 5 -28.54 45.22 21.61
C GLN A 5 -27.43 44.27 21.18
N SER A 6 -27.50 43.04 21.67
CA SER A 6 -26.60 41.93 21.33
C SER A 6 -27.01 41.28 19.99
N PRO A 7 -26.05 40.83 19.16
CA PRO A 7 -26.36 39.94 18.05
C PRO A 7 -26.63 38.53 18.60
N LYS A 8 -27.73 37.92 18.14
CA LYS A 8 -28.13 36.55 18.43
C LYS A 8 -27.15 35.58 17.75
N THR A 9 -26.39 34.83 18.53
CA THR A 9 -25.60 33.69 18.05
C THR A 9 -26.56 32.55 17.72
N THR A 10 -26.83 32.31 16.44
CA THR A 10 -27.43 31.06 15.96
C THR A 10 -26.43 29.94 16.20
N GLY A 11 -26.67 29.13 17.23
CA GLY A 11 -25.90 27.93 17.51
C GLY A 11 -26.00 26.96 16.33
N LEU A 12 -24.92 26.79 15.59
CA LEU A 12 -24.76 25.68 14.67
C LEU A 12 -24.70 24.41 15.53
N SER A 13 -25.71 23.55 15.39
CA SER A 13 -25.68 22.23 16.02
C SER A 13 -24.44 21.49 15.52
N PRO A 14 -23.64 20.86 16.40
CA PRO A 14 -22.60 19.96 15.93
C PRO A 14 -23.30 18.83 15.18
N PHE A 15 -23.07 18.75 13.88
CA PHE A 15 -23.40 17.57 13.10
C PHE A 15 -22.62 16.41 13.72
N SER A 16 -23.32 15.62 14.55
CA SER A 16 -22.84 14.34 15.03
C SER A 16 -22.61 13.47 13.79
N ALA A 17 -21.36 13.36 13.38
CA ALA A 17 -20.94 12.42 12.36
C ALA A 17 -21.10 11.01 12.95
N HIS A 18 -22.31 10.48 12.89
CA HIS A 18 -22.58 9.08 13.17
C HIS A 18 -21.88 8.25 12.09
N SER A 19 -20.63 7.89 12.36
CA SER A 19 -19.94 6.82 11.63
C SER A 19 -20.52 5.49 12.11
N SER A 20 -21.72 5.15 11.61
CA SER A 20 -22.27 3.81 11.74
C SER A 20 -21.62 2.89 10.71
N LEU A 21 -20.32 2.63 10.88
CA LEU A 21 -19.67 1.46 10.32
C LEU A 21 -19.53 0.47 11.46
N SER A 22 -20.50 -0.43 11.59
CA SER A 22 -20.41 -1.63 12.42
C SER A 22 -19.39 -2.58 11.80
N SER A 23 -18.12 -2.20 11.82
CA SER A 23 -17.00 -3.13 11.67
C SER A 23 -16.45 -3.33 13.08
N PRO A 24 -16.29 -4.57 13.56
CA PRO A 24 -15.61 -4.78 14.83
C PRO A 24 -14.25 -4.09 14.73
N SER A 25 -13.93 -3.20 15.67
CA SER A 25 -12.56 -2.66 15.75
C SER A 25 -11.65 -3.87 15.81
N PRO A 26 -10.68 -4.02 14.89
CA PRO A 26 -9.83 -5.20 14.92
C PRO A 26 -9.15 -5.21 16.29
N THR A 27 -9.38 -6.28 17.05
CA THR A 27 -8.67 -6.50 18.30
C THR A 27 -7.18 -6.51 17.98
N PRO A 28 -6.33 -5.90 18.82
CA PRO A 28 -4.89 -5.95 18.61
C PRO A 28 -4.44 -7.40 18.38
N PRO A 29 -3.60 -7.67 17.37
CA PRO A 29 -3.14 -9.03 17.11
C PRO A 29 -2.33 -9.52 18.31
N SER A 30 -2.66 -10.72 18.80
CA SER A 30 -1.96 -11.35 19.94
C SER A 30 -0.84 -12.30 19.49
N SER A 31 -0.75 -12.59 18.20
CA SER A 31 0.27 -13.44 17.59
C SER A 31 0.77 -12.87 16.25
N LYS A 32 1.88 -13.42 15.75
CA LYS A 32 2.42 -13.08 14.42
C LYS A 32 1.43 -13.46 13.32
N GLU A 33 0.83 -14.64 13.45
CA GLU A 33 -0.11 -15.19 12.48
C GLU A 33 -1.38 -14.33 12.41
N ASP A 34 -1.86 -13.85 13.56
CA ASP A 34 -2.99 -12.91 13.63
C ASP A 34 -2.64 -11.57 12.97
N ALA A 35 -1.42 -11.05 13.21
CA ALA A 35 -0.97 -9.83 12.57
C ALA A 35 -0.90 -9.96 11.04
N VAL A 36 -0.38 -11.09 10.54
CA VAL A 36 -0.35 -11.42 9.11
C VAL A 36 -1.76 -11.55 8.54
N LEU A 37 -2.68 -12.25 9.23
CA LEU A 37 -4.06 -12.43 8.78
C LEU A 37 -4.83 -11.09 8.75
N GLN A 38 -4.62 -10.25 9.77
CA GLN A 38 -5.21 -8.93 9.83
C GLN A 38 -4.68 -8.04 8.69
N ALA A 39 -3.37 -8.04 8.44
CA ALA A 39 -2.76 -7.31 7.33
C ALA A 39 -3.29 -7.79 5.98
N LYS A 40 -3.39 -9.11 5.76
CA LYS A 40 -4.00 -9.71 4.56
C LYS A 40 -5.43 -9.22 4.35
N THR A 41 -6.25 -9.32 5.38
CA THR A 41 -7.68 -8.96 5.30
C THR A 41 -7.85 -7.47 5.04
N SER A 42 -7.06 -6.64 5.71
CA SER A 42 -7.05 -5.19 5.51
C SER A 42 -6.59 -4.82 4.10
N LEU A 43 -5.48 -5.39 3.61
CA LEU A 43 -4.99 -5.16 2.25
C LEU A 43 -6.01 -5.60 1.20
N LEU A 44 -6.58 -6.79 1.35
CA LEU A 44 -7.57 -7.34 0.43
C LEU A 44 -8.77 -6.39 0.29
N THR A 45 -9.33 -5.94 1.40
CA THR A 45 -10.51 -5.07 1.41
C THR A 45 -10.20 -3.65 0.91
N THR A 46 -9.05 -3.09 1.28
CA THR A 46 -8.65 -1.73 0.87
C THR A 46 -8.24 -1.63 -0.60
N LEU A 47 -7.63 -2.68 -1.16
CA LEU A 47 -7.23 -2.73 -2.57
C LEU A 47 -8.41 -2.98 -3.54
N GLN A 48 -9.51 -3.58 -3.09
CA GLN A 48 -10.67 -3.84 -3.94
C GLN A 48 -11.23 -2.57 -4.60
N LYS A 49 -11.38 -1.47 -3.85
CA LYS A 49 -11.94 -0.22 -4.39
C LYS A 49 -11.08 0.40 -5.50
N PRO A 50 -9.77 0.67 -5.29
CA PRO A 50 -8.93 1.27 -6.32
C PRO A 50 -8.70 0.37 -7.54
N LEU A 51 -8.72 -0.96 -7.37
CA LEU A 51 -8.56 -1.90 -8.49
C LEU A 51 -9.81 -2.03 -9.37
N ASN A 52 -11.00 -1.84 -8.79
CA ASN A 52 -12.28 -1.92 -9.51
C ASN A 52 -12.71 -0.58 -10.13
N ASN A 53 -12.13 0.53 -9.67
CA ASN A 53 -12.42 1.87 -10.18
C ASN A 53 -11.10 2.58 -10.53
N PRO A 54 -10.34 2.07 -11.51
CA PRO A 54 -9.11 2.71 -11.94
C PRO A 54 -9.42 4.12 -12.43
N ARG A 55 -8.54 5.08 -12.10
CA ARG A 55 -8.76 6.48 -12.49
C ARG A 55 -8.73 6.59 -14.02
N PRO A 56 -9.73 7.23 -14.66
CA PRO A 56 -9.65 7.54 -16.07
C PRO A 56 -8.53 8.57 -16.30
N ILE A 57 -7.56 8.19 -17.12
CA ILE A 57 -6.45 9.05 -17.54
C ILE A 57 -7.04 10.29 -18.22
N GLY A 58 -6.78 11.50 -17.69
CA GLY A 58 -7.15 12.77 -18.34
C GLY A 58 -8.27 13.63 -17.70
N LYS A 59 -8.82 13.29 -16.53
CA LYS A 59 -9.79 14.18 -15.82
C LYS A 59 -9.11 15.18 -14.87
N THR A 60 -9.63 16.41 -14.86
CA THR A 60 -9.05 17.64 -14.28
C THR A 60 -8.93 17.72 -12.75
N LYS A 61 -9.49 16.78 -11.97
CA LYS A 61 -9.27 16.71 -10.52
C LYS A 61 -8.24 15.62 -10.20
N LYS A 62 -7.03 16.04 -9.80
CA LYS A 62 -5.96 15.16 -9.29
C LYS A 62 -6.42 14.49 -7.99
N GLN A 63 -7.11 13.35 -8.08
CA GLN A 63 -7.35 12.50 -6.91
C GLN A 63 -6.04 11.78 -6.57
N LYS A 64 -5.56 11.92 -5.33
CA LYS A 64 -4.28 11.34 -4.86
C LYS A 64 -4.27 9.82 -5.13
N GLN A 65 -3.15 9.33 -5.63
CA GLN A 65 -2.86 7.90 -5.78
C GLN A 65 -3.15 7.17 -4.46
N PRO A 66 -3.87 6.03 -4.47
CA PRO A 66 -4.02 5.21 -3.28
C PRO A 66 -2.66 4.69 -2.84
N ARG A 67 -2.25 5.00 -1.62
CA ARG A 67 -1.01 4.53 -1.01
C ARG A 67 -1.35 3.89 0.33
N PHE A 68 -0.94 2.65 0.52
CA PHE A 68 -1.20 1.86 1.70
C PHE A 68 0.11 1.54 2.38
N ARG A 69 0.19 1.76 3.69
CA ARG A 69 1.36 1.41 4.49
C ARG A 69 1.01 0.23 5.38
N VAL A 70 1.85 -0.80 5.36
CA VAL A 70 1.68 -2.02 6.13
C VAL A 70 2.93 -2.25 6.94
N GLU A 71 2.79 -2.25 8.26
CA GLU A 71 3.87 -2.46 9.20
C GLU A 71 3.52 -3.63 10.10
N ILE A 72 4.36 -4.66 10.06
CA ILE A 72 4.27 -5.83 10.91
C ILE A 72 5.64 -5.99 11.59
N PRO A 73 5.71 -5.97 12.93
CA PRO A 73 6.94 -6.18 13.66
C PRO A 73 7.64 -7.48 13.23
N VAL A 74 8.96 -7.40 13.02
CA VAL A 74 9.81 -8.54 12.70
C VAL A 74 10.72 -8.81 13.89
N ILE A 75 11.02 -10.08 14.16
CA ILE A 75 11.84 -10.51 15.29
C ILE A 75 13.29 -10.02 15.12
N ASP A 76 13.76 -9.93 13.87
CA ASP A 76 15.09 -9.54 13.48
C ASP A 76 15.08 -8.74 12.16
N ASP A 77 16.11 -7.91 11.95
CA ASP A 77 16.26 -7.08 10.74
C ASP A 77 16.84 -7.84 9.53
N SER A 78 16.82 -9.18 9.58
CA SER A 78 17.38 -10.02 8.52
C SER A 78 16.56 -9.94 7.24
N SER A 79 17.26 -10.09 6.11
CA SER A 79 16.61 -10.11 4.79
C SER A 79 15.69 -11.32 4.63
N GLU A 80 16.04 -12.45 5.23
CA GLU A 80 15.26 -13.70 5.17
C GLU A 80 13.92 -13.57 5.89
N SER A 81 13.91 -13.01 7.10
CA SER A 81 12.67 -12.79 7.85
C SER A 81 11.71 -11.84 7.14
N LEU A 82 12.23 -10.78 6.50
CA LEU A 82 11.43 -9.86 5.70
C LEU A 82 10.84 -10.54 4.45
N VAL A 83 11.64 -11.34 3.74
CA VAL A 83 11.19 -12.11 2.57
C VAL A 83 10.12 -13.11 2.97
N GLN A 84 10.34 -13.86 4.06
CA GLN A 84 9.39 -14.84 4.56
C GLN A 84 8.08 -14.17 4.99
N LEU A 85 8.15 -13.02 5.66
CA LEU A 85 6.97 -12.26 6.05
C LEU A 85 6.20 -11.73 4.82
N ALA A 86 6.90 -11.22 3.80
CA ALA A 86 6.28 -10.82 2.54
C ALA A 86 5.61 -12.02 1.85
N LEU A 87 6.28 -13.17 1.81
CA LEU A 87 5.70 -14.42 1.29
C LEU A 87 4.43 -14.77 2.07
N ASP A 88 4.49 -14.75 3.40
CA ASP A 88 3.35 -15.08 4.24
C ASP A 88 2.17 -14.15 4.03
N VAL A 89 2.38 -12.85 3.80
CA VAL A 89 1.31 -11.88 3.52
C VAL A 89 0.76 -12.02 2.09
N PHE A 90 1.61 -12.13 1.08
CA PHE A 90 1.20 -11.98 -0.32
C PHE A 90 0.89 -13.29 -1.06
N LYS A 91 1.48 -14.44 -0.67
CA LYS A 91 1.33 -15.71 -1.42
C LYS A 91 -0.12 -16.14 -1.63
N ASP A 92 -0.97 -15.92 -0.62
CA ASP A 92 -2.39 -16.31 -0.62
C ASP A 92 -3.33 -15.13 -0.87
N LEU A 93 -2.80 -13.96 -1.24
CA LEU A 93 -3.59 -12.75 -1.37
C LEU A 93 -4.36 -12.78 -2.70
N GLN A 94 -5.51 -13.46 -2.69
CA GLN A 94 -6.36 -13.61 -3.87
C GLN A 94 -7.17 -12.33 -4.17
N ILE A 95 -6.50 -11.32 -4.73
CA ILE A 95 -7.19 -10.11 -5.21
C ILE A 95 -7.68 -10.36 -6.63
N LYS A 96 -8.99 -10.24 -6.83
CA LYS A 96 -9.63 -10.32 -8.14
C LYS A 96 -10.36 -9.02 -8.43
N ARG A 97 -10.27 -8.56 -9.68
CA ARG A 97 -11.14 -7.47 -10.14
C ARG A 97 -12.57 -8.00 -10.28
N LYS A 98 -13.54 -7.19 -9.88
CA LYS A 98 -14.97 -7.48 -10.03
C LYS A 98 -15.26 -7.70 -11.52
N GLY A 99 -15.78 -8.88 -11.85
CA GLY A 99 -16.11 -9.26 -13.23
C GLY A 99 -14.91 -9.71 -14.08
N SER A 100 -13.70 -9.79 -13.53
CA SER A 100 -12.54 -10.39 -14.21
C SER A 100 -12.22 -11.77 -13.62
N VAL A 101 -11.85 -12.69 -14.51
CA VAL A 101 -11.33 -14.02 -14.14
C VAL A 101 -9.82 -13.96 -13.88
N SER A 102 -9.15 -12.86 -14.29
CA SER A 102 -7.71 -12.68 -14.13
C SER A 102 -7.36 -12.18 -12.73
N SER A 103 -6.31 -12.77 -12.16
CA SER A 103 -5.71 -12.32 -10.91
C SER A 103 -4.99 -10.99 -11.09
N VAL A 104 -4.97 -10.20 -10.03
CA VAL A 104 -4.25 -8.92 -9.97
C VAL A 104 -2.75 -9.18 -10.00
N LYS A 105 -2.03 -8.54 -10.92
CA LYS A 105 -0.57 -8.61 -11.01
C LYS A 105 0.08 -7.64 -10.05
N MET A 106 1.05 -8.09 -9.26
CA MET A 106 1.79 -7.25 -8.33
C MET A 106 3.24 -7.12 -8.78
N LEU A 107 3.76 -5.89 -8.77
CA LEU A 107 5.18 -5.60 -8.99
C LEU A 107 5.86 -5.39 -7.64
N PHE A 108 6.76 -6.30 -7.29
CA PHE A 108 7.57 -6.25 -6.07
C PHE A 108 8.87 -5.50 -6.34
N ILE A 109 9.01 -4.38 -5.66
CA ILE A 109 10.13 -3.45 -5.80
C ILE A 109 11.01 -3.64 -4.56
N TRP A 110 12.15 -4.28 -4.79
CA TRP A 110 13.11 -4.65 -3.76
C TRP A 110 14.16 -3.55 -3.54
N PRO A 111 14.65 -3.37 -2.32
CA PRO A 111 15.55 -2.27 -1.98
C PRO A 111 16.99 -2.51 -2.44
N ASN A 112 17.37 -3.76 -2.76
CA ASN A 112 18.68 -4.12 -3.27
C ASN A 112 18.66 -5.49 -4.00
N PRO A 113 19.70 -5.83 -4.79
CA PRO A 113 19.74 -7.07 -5.56
C PRO A 113 19.76 -8.34 -4.71
N THR A 114 20.39 -8.30 -3.52
CA THR A 114 20.54 -9.46 -2.64
C THR A 114 19.17 -9.90 -2.10
N THR A 115 18.40 -8.96 -1.56
CA THR A 115 17.03 -9.18 -1.07
C THR A 115 16.10 -9.61 -2.21
N MET A 116 16.23 -9.02 -3.40
CA MET A 116 15.50 -9.45 -4.59
C MET A 116 15.75 -10.91 -4.93
N LYS A 117 17.00 -11.36 -4.93
CA LYS A 117 17.35 -12.76 -5.25
C LYS A 117 16.72 -13.73 -4.26
N SER A 118 16.81 -13.43 -2.96
CA SER A 118 16.15 -14.22 -1.90
C SER A 118 14.62 -14.22 -2.06
N GLY A 119 14.05 -13.06 -2.43
CA GLY A 119 12.64 -12.92 -2.73
C GLY A 119 12.18 -13.78 -3.90
N ILE A 120 12.87 -13.72 -5.04
CA ILE A 120 12.57 -14.55 -6.20
C ILE A 120 12.61 -16.03 -5.82
N GLU A 121 13.61 -16.43 -5.04
CA GLU A 121 13.74 -17.80 -4.54
C GLU A 121 12.57 -18.24 -3.66
N ALA A 122 12.18 -17.43 -2.69
CA ALA A 122 11.05 -17.71 -1.80
C ALA A 122 9.72 -17.80 -2.55
N PHE A 123 9.54 -17.02 -3.62
CA PHE A 123 8.32 -16.98 -4.43
C PHE A 123 8.31 -18.01 -5.57
N LYS A 124 9.35 -18.85 -5.75
CA LYS A 124 9.40 -19.89 -6.81
C LYS A 124 8.21 -20.85 -6.79
N SER A 125 7.65 -21.15 -5.61
CA SER A 125 6.51 -22.07 -5.47
C SER A 125 5.16 -21.45 -5.79
N VAL A 126 5.12 -20.13 -6.01
CA VAL A 126 3.90 -19.37 -6.29
C VAL A 126 3.66 -19.34 -7.80
N PRO A 127 2.41 -19.43 -8.29
CA PRO A 127 2.14 -19.47 -9.72
C PRO A 127 2.79 -18.30 -10.50
N SER A 128 3.51 -18.65 -11.55
CA SER A 128 4.20 -17.69 -12.41
C SER A 128 3.24 -16.64 -12.98
N GLY A 129 3.68 -15.37 -13.00
CA GLY A 129 2.92 -14.27 -13.60
C GLY A 129 1.99 -13.51 -12.66
N LEU A 130 1.89 -13.91 -11.38
CA LEU A 130 1.22 -13.13 -10.33
C LEU A 130 2.11 -12.03 -9.76
N PHE A 131 3.40 -12.34 -9.60
CA PHE A 131 4.40 -11.47 -9.01
C PHE A 131 5.51 -11.22 -10.03
N GLU A 132 5.75 -9.96 -10.35
CA GLU A 132 6.93 -9.51 -11.06
C GLU A 132 7.89 -8.91 -10.03
N HIS A 133 9.19 -9.18 -10.16
CA HIS A 133 10.20 -8.70 -9.21
C HIS A 133 11.17 -7.76 -9.90
N ILE A 134 11.50 -6.66 -9.23
CA ILE A 134 12.43 -5.67 -9.73
C ILE A 134 13.22 -5.03 -8.60
N GLU A 135 14.43 -4.60 -8.89
CA GLU A 135 15.27 -3.88 -7.94
C GLU A 135 15.12 -2.37 -8.14
N LEU A 136 15.08 -1.64 -7.03
CA LEU A 136 14.71 -0.22 -7.01
C LEU A 136 15.64 0.65 -7.87
N SER A 137 16.96 0.43 -7.86
CA SER A 137 17.92 1.21 -8.66
C SER A 137 17.78 0.96 -10.17
N THR A 138 17.41 -0.26 -10.58
CA THR A 138 17.20 -0.58 -11.99
C THR A 138 15.93 0.04 -12.58
N LEU A 139 14.96 0.43 -11.75
CA LEU A 139 13.63 0.82 -12.24
C LEU A 139 13.65 2.05 -13.15
N MET A 140 14.57 2.98 -12.92
CA MET A 140 14.76 4.17 -13.77
C MET A 140 15.23 3.83 -15.18
N THR A 141 15.69 2.60 -15.41
CA THR A 141 16.20 2.11 -16.69
C THR A 141 15.33 1.03 -17.31
N VAL A 142 14.28 0.59 -16.61
CA VAL A 142 13.45 -0.54 -17.03
C VAL A 142 12.40 -0.11 -18.06
N ASP A 143 12.09 -1.02 -18.99
CA ASP A 143 11.05 -0.82 -19.99
C ASP A 143 9.70 -0.53 -19.33
N ASN A 144 9.11 0.61 -19.70
CA ASN A 144 7.78 1.03 -19.27
C ASN A 144 6.70 -0.05 -19.47
N ARG A 145 6.90 -1.03 -20.36
CA ARG A 145 6.00 -2.19 -20.53
C ARG A 145 5.81 -2.98 -19.23
N ILE A 146 6.86 -3.18 -18.45
CA ILE A 146 6.81 -3.91 -17.16
C ILE A 146 6.03 -3.08 -16.13
N LEU A 147 6.30 -1.77 -16.05
CA LEU A 147 5.54 -0.87 -15.18
C LEU A 147 4.05 -0.82 -15.59
N ASN A 148 3.79 -0.93 -16.89
CA ASN A 148 2.43 -0.89 -17.43
C ASN A 148 1.64 -2.20 -17.26
N SER A 149 2.28 -3.33 -16.98
CA SER A 149 1.59 -4.60 -16.76
C SER A 149 1.06 -4.77 -15.33
N ALA A 150 1.66 -4.08 -14.35
CA ALA A 150 1.47 -4.34 -12.92
C ALA A 150 0.26 -3.63 -12.32
N ASP A 151 -0.71 -4.35 -11.77
CA ASP A 151 -1.93 -3.73 -11.24
C ASP A 151 -1.72 -3.02 -9.89
N VAL A 152 -0.72 -3.43 -9.12
CA VAL A 152 -0.32 -2.86 -7.82
C VAL A 152 1.21 -2.81 -7.75
N GLY A 153 1.76 -1.69 -7.28
CA GLY A 153 3.19 -1.60 -6.91
C GLY A 153 3.39 -1.88 -5.43
N VAL A 154 4.36 -2.72 -5.07
CA VAL A 154 4.67 -3.08 -3.68
C VAL A 154 6.15 -2.81 -3.41
N PHE A 155 6.44 -1.81 -2.59
CA PHE A 155 7.80 -1.54 -2.11
C PHE A 155 8.06 -2.36 -0.85
N LEU A 156 9.10 -3.18 -0.89
CA LEU A 156 9.44 -4.11 0.20
C LEU A 156 10.58 -3.56 1.03
N ALA A 157 10.29 -3.22 2.28
CA ALA A 157 11.21 -2.65 3.26
C ALA A 157 12.14 -1.54 2.73
N PRO A 158 11.62 -0.53 2.01
CA PRO A 158 12.44 0.57 1.53
C PRO A 158 13.02 1.37 2.71
N SER A 159 14.21 1.94 2.53
CA SER A 159 14.89 2.75 3.56
C SER A 159 14.62 4.24 3.40
N SER A 160 14.80 5.03 4.48
CA SER A 160 14.67 6.49 4.44
C SER A 160 15.59 7.13 3.37
N SER A 161 16.79 6.58 3.19
CA SER A 161 17.74 7.00 2.14
C SER A 161 17.20 6.86 0.71
N GLN A 162 16.17 6.05 0.52
CA GLN A 162 15.56 5.75 -0.78
C GLN A 162 14.24 6.49 -1.00
N LEU A 163 13.79 7.33 -0.05
CA LEU A 163 12.51 8.05 -0.13
C LEU A 163 12.31 8.76 -1.47
N THR A 164 13.29 9.54 -1.93
CA THR A 164 13.20 10.26 -3.21
C THR A 164 12.97 9.31 -4.39
N VAL A 165 13.70 8.19 -4.43
CA VAL A 165 13.56 7.19 -5.49
C VAL A 165 12.19 6.51 -5.41
N VAL A 166 11.75 6.10 -4.22
CA VAL A 166 10.42 5.51 -4.00
C VAL A 166 9.32 6.46 -4.48
N LYS A 167 9.48 7.77 -4.27
CA LYS A 167 8.53 8.78 -4.75
C LYS A 167 8.48 8.83 -6.27
N GLU A 168 9.62 8.97 -6.93
CA GLU A 168 9.72 9.05 -8.40
C GLU A 168 9.14 7.79 -9.06
N VAL A 169 9.48 6.62 -8.52
CA VAL A 169 8.91 5.35 -8.94
C VAL A 169 7.41 5.31 -8.71
N GLY A 170 6.95 5.73 -7.53
CA GLY A 170 5.54 5.76 -7.19
C GLY A 170 4.73 6.62 -8.16
N ASP A 171 5.29 7.77 -8.55
CA ASP A 171 4.71 8.69 -9.52
C ASP A 171 4.68 8.09 -10.94
N SER A 172 5.69 7.31 -11.33
CA SER A 172 5.68 6.58 -12.61
C SER A 172 4.62 5.48 -12.69
N LEU A 173 4.19 4.95 -11.54
CA LEU A 173 3.15 3.94 -11.43
C LEU A 173 1.74 4.56 -11.35
N ASP A 174 1.61 5.88 -11.32
CA ASP A 174 0.31 6.55 -11.28
C ASP A 174 -0.53 6.17 -12.52
N PRO A 175 -1.81 5.76 -12.39
CA PRO A 175 -2.67 5.87 -11.21
C PRO A 175 -2.77 4.64 -10.29
N ARG A 176 -1.90 3.63 -10.48
CA ARG A 176 -1.97 2.33 -9.80
C ARG A 176 -1.79 2.49 -8.28
N PRO A 177 -2.51 1.71 -7.46
CA PRO A 177 -2.31 1.71 -6.02
C PRO A 177 -0.91 1.23 -5.65
N LEU A 178 -0.36 1.81 -4.58
CA LEU A 178 0.94 1.45 -4.02
C LEU A 178 0.79 0.87 -2.62
N VAL A 179 1.65 -0.09 -2.29
CA VAL A 179 1.82 -0.66 -0.95
C VAL A 179 3.26 -0.44 -0.50
N LEU A 180 3.44 0.26 0.62
CA LEU A 180 4.71 0.37 1.34
C LEU A 180 4.69 -0.69 2.45
N PHE A 181 5.45 -1.76 2.26
CA PHE A 181 5.50 -2.89 3.17
C PHE A 181 6.75 -2.82 4.05
N ASN A 182 6.58 -2.71 5.37
CA ASN A 182 7.65 -2.53 6.37
C ASN A 182 8.70 -1.45 6.02
N PRO A 183 8.30 -0.23 5.58
CA PRO A 183 9.26 0.85 5.33
C PRO A 183 10.06 1.21 6.59
N ARG A 184 11.35 1.50 6.42
CA ARG A 184 12.29 1.79 7.52
C ARG A 184 12.40 3.29 7.83
N TRP A 185 11.28 4.01 7.77
CA TRP A 185 11.16 5.43 8.13
C TRP A 185 9.84 5.69 8.86
N ALA A 186 9.81 6.71 9.71
CA ALA A 186 8.61 7.13 10.42
C ALA A 186 7.70 7.98 9.52
N PHE A 187 6.41 8.06 9.84
CA PHE A 187 5.44 8.79 9.00
C PHE A 187 5.80 10.27 8.79
N GLU A 188 6.46 10.89 9.76
CA GLU A 188 6.92 12.28 9.73
C GLU A 188 7.95 12.53 8.61
N GLU A 189 8.76 11.52 8.27
CA GLU A 189 9.75 11.60 7.17
C GLU A 189 9.08 11.62 5.79
N GLU A 190 7.80 11.20 5.71
CA GLU A 190 6.98 11.18 4.50
C GLU A 190 6.33 12.55 4.20
N ALA A 191 6.68 13.62 4.92
CA ALA A 191 6.06 14.95 4.80
C ALA A 191 6.13 15.59 3.41
N SER A 192 6.97 15.08 2.51
CA SER A 192 7.11 15.55 1.12
C SER A 192 6.55 14.58 0.05
N PHE A 193 5.81 13.54 0.48
CA PHE A 193 5.33 12.43 -0.36
C PHE A 193 3.92 12.59 -0.96
#